data_AF-A0A0P7U8Z4-F1
#
_entry.id   AF-A0A0P7U8Z4-F1
#
_cell.length_a   1.000
_cell.length_b   1.000
_cell.length_c   1.000
_cell.angle_alpha   90.00
_cell.angle_beta   90.00
_cell.angle_gamma   90.00
#
_symmetry.space_group_name_H-M   'P 1'
#
loop_
_entity.id
_entity.type
_entity.pdbx_description
1 polymer ?
#
loop_
_entity_poly.entity_id
_entity_poly.type
_entity_poly.pdbx_seq_one_letter_code
_entity_poly.pdbx_strand_id
1 'polypeptide(L)'
;MKYFNAEDIFVQFDKNKSWSLDYTEILPALKVAGLQVDEFLIQLIGQRYTEPDMTVSYPGFLYLLLKLNSMIQKFYAYDAMQMGNVSLNYRQWLHLTMYN
;
A
#
# COMPACT_ATOMS: atom_id res chain seq x y z
N MET A 1 -1.87 -6.05 -11.12
CA MET A 1 -3.01 -5.27 -10.60
C MET A 1 -3.62 -4.48 -11.75
N LYS A 2 -4.85 -4.82 -12.19
CA LYS A 2 -5.60 -4.02 -13.15
C LYS A 2 -6.16 -2.80 -12.40
N TYR A 3 -5.47 -1.66 -12.49
CA TYR A 3 -5.97 -0.39 -12.01
C TYR A 3 -7.15 0.03 -12.87
N PHE A 4 -8.38 -0.15 -12.39
CA PHE A 4 -9.52 0.66 -12.81
C PHE A 4 -10.62 0.49 -11.76
N ASN A 5 -10.31 0.81 -10.49
CA ASN A 5 -11.33 1.38 -9.60
C ASN A 5 -10.89 1.97 -8.24
N ALA A 6 -9.74 2.65 -8.13
CA ALA A 6 -9.34 3.17 -6.82
C ALA A 6 -10.37 4.16 -6.24
N GLU A 7 -11.03 4.93 -7.11
CA GLU A 7 -12.12 5.82 -6.74
C GLU A 7 -13.36 5.08 -6.24
N ASP A 8 -13.92 4.11 -6.99
CA ASP A 8 -15.12 3.43 -6.49
C ASP A 8 -14.80 2.55 -5.28
N ILE A 9 -13.59 2.00 -5.16
CA ILE A 9 -13.17 1.31 -3.92
C ILE A 9 -13.18 2.31 -2.76
N PHE A 10 -12.56 3.47 -2.92
CA PHE A 10 -12.53 4.49 -1.87
C PHE A 10 -13.95 4.91 -1.47
N VAL A 11 -14.79 5.28 -2.44
CA VAL A 11 -16.18 5.70 -2.22
C VAL A 11 -17.03 4.56 -1.64
N GLN A 12 -16.79 3.32 -2.04
CA GLN A 12 -17.49 2.15 -1.49
C GLN A 12 -17.19 1.97 -0.01
N PHE A 13 -15.97 2.27 0.44
CA PHE A 13 -15.52 2.02 1.81
C PHE A 13 -15.59 3.24 2.73
N ASP A 14 -15.65 4.47 2.21
CA ASP A 14 -15.94 5.70 2.97
C ASP A 14 -17.43 5.71 3.41
N LYS A 15 -17.73 5.00 4.51
CA LYS A 15 -19.11 4.77 4.97
C LYS A 15 -19.73 6.02 5.56
N ASN A 16 -18.92 6.83 6.22
CA ASN A 16 -19.34 8.07 6.85
C ASN A 16 -19.31 9.27 5.88
N LYS A 17 -18.84 9.08 4.64
CA LYS A 17 -18.72 10.12 3.60
C LYS A 17 -17.80 11.28 4.04
N SER A 18 -16.76 10.95 4.80
CA SER A 18 -15.79 11.90 5.33
C SER A 18 -14.75 12.33 4.29
N TRP A 19 -14.71 11.66 3.12
CA TRP A 19 -13.61 11.77 2.16
C TRP A 19 -12.25 11.33 2.72
N SER A 20 -12.29 10.47 3.73
CA SER A 20 -11.14 9.84 4.37
C SER A 20 -11.51 8.41 4.76
N LEU A 21 -10.52 7.53 4.92
CA LEU A 21 -10.73 6.18 5.41
C LEU A 21 -10.09 6.03 6.79
N ASP A 22 -10.88 5.67 7.79
CA ASP A 22 -10.34 5.27 9.08
C ASP A 22 -9.76 3.84 9.04
N TYR A 23 -9.23 3.38 10.18
CA TYR A 23 -8.67 2.03 10.34
C TYR A 23 -9.64 0.91 9.92
N THR A 24 -10.92 1.06 10.22
CA THR A 24 -11.96 0.07 9.94
C THR A 24 -12.37 0.05 8.47
N GLU A 25 -12.24 1.19 7.78
CA GLU A 25 -12.60 1.37 6.38
C GLU A 25 -11.44 1.02 5.42
N ILE A 26 -10.21 1.39 5.78
CA ILE A 26 -9.04 1.22 4.89
C ILE A 26 -8.65 -0.24 4.71
N LEU A 27 -8.71 -1.05 5.78
CA LEU A 27 -8.30 -2.45 5.74
C LEU A 27 -9.07 -3.27 4.69
N PRO A 28 -10.41 -3.26 4.68
CA PRO A 28 -11.15 -3.96 3.63
C PRO A 28 -10.99 -3.31 2.25
N ALA A 29 -10.82 -1.97 2.16
CA ALA A 29 -10.55 -1.29 0.88
C ALA A 29 -9.26 -1.80 0.21
N LEU A 30 -8.17 -1.93 0.99
CA LEU A 30 -6.90 -2.45 0.49
C LEU A 30 -6.99 -3.93 0.05
N LYS A 31 -7.76 -4.76 0.77
CA LYS A 31 -8.01 -6.15 0.37
C LYS A 31 -8.75 -6.23 -0.97
N VAL A 32 -9.78 -5.40 -1.17
CA VAL A 32 -10.50 -5.33 -2.46
C VAL A 32 -9.62 -4.79 -3.58
N ALA A 33 -8.68 -3.88 -3.27
CA ALA A 33 -7.65 -3.45 -4.20
C ALA A 33 -6.62 -4.55 -4.57
N GLY A 34 -6.74 -5.75 -3.99
CA GLY A 34 -5.92 -6.91 -4.29
C GLY A 34 -4.61 -6.95 -3.50
N LEU A 35 -4.47 -6.16 -2.45
CA LEU A 35 -3.33 -6.22 -1.55
C LEU A 35 -3.55 -7.30 -0.49
N GLN A 36 -2.48 -8.04 -0.19
CA GLN A 36 -2.43 -8.83 1.04
C GLN A 36 -2.13 -7.88 2.20
N VAL A 37 -3.01 -7.88 3.19
CA VAL A 37 -2.96 -6.95 4.32
C VAL A 37 -2.92 -7.74 5.61
N ASP A 38 -1.87 -7.53 6.38
CA ASP A 38 -1.67 -8.05 7.73
C ASP A 38 -1.47 -6.91 8.73
N GLU A 39 -1.33 -7.26 10.00
CA GLU A 39 -1.15 -6.28 11.08
C GLU A 39 0.12 -5.44 10.89
N PHE A 40 1.19 -6.05 10.37
CA PHE A 40 2.45 -5.37 10.11
C PHE A 40 2.31 -4.26 9.07
N LEU A 41 1.67 -4.55 7.93
CA LEU A 41 1.42 -3.55 6.89
C LEU A 41 0.54 -2.41 7.40
N ILE A 42 -0.49 -2.72 8.19
CA ILE A 42 -1.38 -1.71 8.76
C ILE A 42 -0.65 -0.78 9.72
N GLN A 43 0.25 -1.30 10.56
CA GLN A 43 1.08 -0.47 11.44
C GLN A 43 1.97 0.50 10.63
N LEU A 44 2.58 0.02 9.54
CA LEU A 44 3.38 0.88 8.65
C LEU A 44 2.53 1.96 7.96
N ILE A 45 1.29 1.62 7.59
CA ILE A 45 0.34 2.59 7.01
C ILE A 45 0.02 3.69 8.02
N GLY A 46 -0.34 3.29 9.24
CA GLY A 46 -0.62 4.21 10.35
C GLY A 46 0.54 5.13 10.72
N GLN A 47 1.78 4.72 10.49
CA GLN A 47 2.95 5.55 10.77
C GLN A 47 3.26 6.56 9.66
N ARG A 48 2.83 6.31 8.42
CA ARG A 48 3.41 7.01 7.25
C ARG A 48 2.41 7.64 6.29
N TYR A 49 1.16 7.19 6.30
CA TYR A 49 0.14 7.57 5.32
C TYR A 49 -1.15 8.10 5.95
N THR A 50 -1.25 8.11 7.29
CA THR A 50 -2.37 8.75 7.97
C THR A 50 -2.11 10.22 8.23
N GLU A 51 -3.20 10.98 8.25
CA GLU A 51 -3.25 12.35 8.75
C GLU A 51 -3.23 12.37 10.29
N PRO A 52 -3.13 13.55 10.95
CA PRO A 52 -3.09 13.64 12.41
C PRO A 52 -4.32 13.05 13.13
N ASP A 53 -5.44 12.90 12.43
CA ASP A 53 -6.68 12.30 12.94
C ASP A 53 -6.75 10.77 12.73
N MET A 54 -5.64 10.16 12.31
CA MET A 54 -5.52 8.71 12.05
C MET A 54 -6.34 8.22 10.85
N THR A 55 -6.77 9.11 9.96
CA THR A 55 -7.46 8.75 8.71
C THR A 55 -6.51 8.81 7.51
N VAL A 56 -6.88 8.18 6.40
CA VAL A 56 -6.17 8.27 5.12
C VAL A 56 -7.05 8.99 4.10
N SER A 57 -6.59 10.14 3.62
CA SER A 57 -7.26 10.91 2.57
C SER A 57 -7.24 10.17 1.22
N TYR A 58 -8.13 10.52 0.29
CA TYR A 58 -8.13 9.91 -1.06
C TYR A 58 -6.78 10.04 -1.80
N PRO A 59 -6.10 11.21 -1.82
CA PRO A 59 -4.75 11.30 -2.38
C PRO A 59 -3.74 10.40 -1.67
N GLY A 60 -3.83 10.31 -0.33
CA GLY A 60 -3.00 9.41 0.47
C GLY A 60 -3.22 7.94 0.11
N PHE A 61 -4.48 7.54 -0.09
CA PHE A 61 -4.87 6.20 -0.53
C PHE A 61 -4.32 5.87 -1.92
N LEU A 62 -4.47 6.77 -2.90
CA LEU A 62 -3.89 6.60 -4.24
C LEU A 62 -2.37 6.45 -4.19
N TYR A 63 -1.71 7.33 -3.44
CA TYR A 63 -0.26 7.27 -3.28
C TYR A 63 0.17 5.95 -2.63
N LEU A 64 -0.52 5.51 -1.58
CA LEU A 64 -0.27 4.23 -0.91
C LEU A 64 -0.39 3.04 -1.87
N LEU A 65 -1.45 2.97 -2.69
CA LEU A 65 -1.65 1.89 -3.66
C LEU A 65 -0.53 1.85 -4.71
N LEU A 66 -0.17 3.00 -5.28
CA LEU A 66 0.92 3.09 -6.26
C LEU A 66 2.26 2.69 -5.65
N LYS A 67 2.53 3.19 -4.45
CA LYS A 67 3.77 2.95 -3.71
C LYS A 67 3.92 1.49 -3.33
N LEU A 68 2.87 0.86 -2.77
CA LEU A 68 2.89 -0.57 -2.44
C LEU A 68 3.04 -1.44 -3.67
N ASN A 69 2.29 -1.17 -4.74
CA ASN A 69 2.43 -1.93 -5.99
C ASN A 69 3.86 -1.82 -6.54
N SER A 70 4.46 -0.63 -6.57
CA SER A 70 5.85 -0.46 -7.00
C SER A 70 6.82 -1.29 -6.15
N MET A 71 6.68 -1.26 -4.82
CA MET A 71 7.54 -2.04 -3.91
C MET A 71 7.36 -3.55 -4.09
N ILE A 72 6.12 -4.03 -4.24
CA ILE A 72 5.80 -5.45 -4.47
C ILE A 72 6.37 -5.92 -5.81
N GLN A 73 6.19 -5.14 -6.89
CA GLN A 73 6.74 -5.48 -8.21
C GLN A 73 8.26 -5.53 -8.18
N LYS A 74 8.92 -4.58 -7.51
CA LYS A 74 10.37 -4.61 -7.31
C LYS A 74 10.78 -5.85 -6.53
N PHE A 75 10.10 -6.20 -5.43
CA PHE A 75 10.41 -7.40 -4.66
C PHE A 75 10.34 -8.65 -5.54
N TYR A 76 9.25 -8.85 -6.30
CA TYR A 76 9.12 -10.00 -7.19
C TYR A 76 10.14 -10.04 -8.33
N ALA A 77 10.60 -8.87 -8.81
CA ALA A 77 11.69 -8.83 -9.79
C ALA A 77 13.02 -9.36 -9.23
N TYR A 78 13.26 -9.20 -7.91
CA TYR A 78 14.44 -9.75 -7.23
C TYR A 78 14.20 -11.18 -6.68
N ASP A 79 12.96 -11.56 -6.35
CA ASP A 79 12.57 -12.90 -5.90
C ASP A 79 12.15 -13.80 -7.08
N ALA A 80 13.06 -14.01 -8.04
CA ALA A 80 12.75 -14.75 -9.27
C ALA A 80 12.30 -16.21 -9.04
N MET A 81 12.69 -16.80 -7.90
CA MET A 81 12.33 -18.16 -7.51
C MET A 81 11.11 -18.23 -6.57
N GLN A 82 10.48 -17.09 -6.26
CA GLN A 82 9.29 -16.99 -5.41
C GLN A 82 9.46 -17.65 -4.03
N MET A 83 10.64 -17.48 -3.42
CA MET A 83 10.94 -18.04 -2.09
C MET A 83 10.41 -17.16 -0.95
N GLY A 84 9.91 -15.95 -1.26
CA GLY A 84 9.47 -14.99 -0.26
C GLY A 84 10.61 -14.28 0.46
N ASN A 85 11.84 -14.37 -0.05
CA ASN A 85 13.01 -13.67 0.46
C ASN A 85 13.94 -13.25 -0.68
N VAL A 86 14.70 -12.16 -0.47
CA VAL A 86 15.68 -11.64 -1.43
C VAL A 86 17.02 -11.43 -0.74
N SER A 87 18.11 -11.81 -1.40
CA SER A 87 19.47 -11.49 -0.97
C SER A 87 20.01 -10.35 -1.83
N LEU A 88 20.44 -9.27 -1.17
CA LEU A 88 20.89 -8.05 -1.84
C LEU A 88 22.29 -7.70 -1.36
N ASN A 89 23.17 -7.35 -2.30
CA ASN A 89 24.41 -6.67 -1.96
C ASN A 89 24.14 -5.19 -1.64
N TYR A 90 25.13 -4.52 -1.04
CA TYR A 90 25.02 -3.12 -0.62
C TYR A 90 24.57 -2.17 -1.75
N ARG A 91 25.08 -2.34 -2.97
CA ARG A 91 24.72 -1.47 -4.10
C ARG A 91 23.28 -1.70 -4.56
N GLN A 92 22.83 -2.96 -4.58
CA GLN A 92 21.44 -3.30 -4.89
C GLN A 92 20.47 -2.74 -3.84
N TRP A 93 20.83 -2.82 -2.56
CA TRP A 93 20.05 -2.22 -1.48
C TRP A 93 19.91 -0.70 -1.61
N LEU A 94 21.01 0.01 -1.89
CA LEU A 94 20.97 1.44 -2.12
C LEU A 94 20.09 1.80 -3.33
N HIS A 95 20.22 1.06 -4.44
CA HIS A 95 19.41 1.30 -5.63
C HIS A 95 17.92 1.14 -5.34
N LEU A 96 17.53 0.06 -4.64
CA LEU A 96 16.14 -0.24 -4.30
C LEU A 96 15.50 0.81 -3.37
N THR A 97 16.26 1.35 -2.42
CA THR A 97 15.71 2.26 -1.41
C THR A 97 15.73 3.72 -1.85
N MET A 98 16.74 4.14 -2.61
CA MET A 98 16.90 5.54 -3.06
C MET A 98 16.12 5.86 -4.33
N TYR A 99 16.00 4.91 -5.26
CA TYR A 99 15.28 5.11 -6.51
C TYR A 99 13.90 4.44 -6.42
N ASN A 100 12.89 5.28 -6.12
CA ASN A 100 11.48 4.89 -6.16
C ASN A 100 10.84 5.09 -7.52
#